data_AF-A0A1Q3EDC0-F1
#
_entry.id   AF-A0A1Q3EDC0-F1
#
_cell.length_a   1.000
_cell.length_b   1.000
_cell.length_c   1.000
_cell.angle_alpha   90.00
_cell.angle_beta   90.00
_cell.angle_gamma   90.00
#
_symmetry.space_group_name_H-M   'P 1'
#
loop_
_entity.id
_entity.type
_entity.pdbx_description
1 polymer ?
#
loop_
_entity_poly.entity_id
_entity_poly.type
_entity_poly.pdbx_seq_one_letter_code
_entity_poly.pdbx_strand_id
1 'polypeptide(L)' 'MSDSGKFCRQRLTFSQLVLRHSSSNLQMSNLPLYRDPWAKLDAWRKSPVFQKTTVLRNLFPGFGIAVVAFTALEYHEHI' A
#
# COMPACT_ATOMS: atom_id res chain seq x y z
N MET A 1 -37.25 -18.28 6.31
CA MET A 1 -36.46 -19.47 6.70
C MET A 1 -35.10 -19.36 6.03
N SER A 2 -33.99 -18.98 6.68
CA SER A 2 -33.24 -19.75 7.70
C SER A 2 -33.06 -21.20 7.25
N ASP A 3 -31.86 -21.76 7.01
CA ASP A 3 -30.64 -21.66 7.81
C ASP A 3 -29.42 -22.31 7.11
N SER A 4 -28.22 -21.80 7.41
CA SER A 4 -26.98 -22.49 7.82
C SER A 4 -26.41 -23.71 7.06
N GLY A 5 -25.09 -23.66 6.77
CA GLY A 5 -24.39 -24.86 6.26
C GLY A 5 -22.86 -24.89 6.09
N LYS A 6 -22.07 -24.17 6.88
CA LYS A 6 -20.71 -24.52 7.41
C LYS A 6 -19.59 -25.03 6.45
N PHE A 7 -18.55 -24.18 6.35
CA PHE A 7 -17.13 -24.44 6.65
C PHE A 7 -16.48 -25.74 6.14
N CYS A 8 -15.56 -25.64 5.16
CA CYS A 8 -14.42 -26.55 5.10
C CYS A 8 -13.15 -25.85 4.56
N ARG A 9 -12.08 -25.96 5.34
CA ARG A 9 -10.72 -25.47 5.10
C ARG A 9 -10.21 -25.84 3.70
N GLN A 10 -9.71 -24.87 2.94
CA GLN A 10 -8.73 -25.17 1.89
C GLN A 10 -7.36 -24.62 2.29
N ARG A 11 -6.57 -25.57 2.78
CA ARG A 11 -5.11 -25.49 2.95
C ARG A 11 -4.51 -25.21 1.56
N LEU A 12 -4.22 -23.96 1.25
CA LEU A 12 -3.54 -23.60 0.02
C LEU A 12 -2.04 -23.90 0.16
N THR A 13 -1.58 -24.87 -0.62
CA THR A 13 -0.19 -25.30 -0.72
C THR A 13 0.63 -24.28 -1.51
N PHE A 14 1.90 -24.15 -1.09
CA PHE A 14 2.93 -23.19 -1.50
C PHE A 14 3.15 -23.04 -3.02
N SER A 15 2.65 -23.99 -3.84
CA SER A 15 2.90 -24.05 -5.29
C SER A 15 2.21 -22.94 -6.11
N GLN A 16 1.21 -22.25 -5.55
CA GLN A 16 0.52 -21.13 -6.23
C GLN A 16 1.28 -19.79 -6.18
N LEU A 17 2.41 -19.70 -5.45
CA LEU A 17 3.13 -18.44 -5.25
C LEU A 17 3.97 -18.00 -6.48
N VAL A 18 4.46 -18.95 -7.27
CA VAL A 18 5.49 -18.68 -8.31
C VAL A 18 4.89 -18.16 -9.63
N LEU A 19 3.65 -18.52 -9.99
CA LEU A 19 3.04 -18.08 -11.25
C LEU A 19 2.39 -16.67 -11.21
N ARG A 20 2.45 -15.96 -10.06
CA ARG A 20 1.85 -14.62 -9.88
C ARG A 20 2.84 -13.46 -10.09
N HIS A 21 4.08 -13.70 -10.49
CA HIS A 21 5.08 -12.61 -10.60
C HIS A 21 5.48 -12.22 -12.05
N SER A 22 4.72 -12.60 -13.07
CA SER A 22 5.00 -12.18 -14.46
C SER A 22 3.74 -11.73 -15.21
N SER A 23 3.15 -10.60 -14.80
CA SER A 23 2.28 -9.76 -15.64
C SER A 23 1.68 -8.61 -14.83
N SER A 24 2.30 -7.43 -14.81
CA SER A 24 1.62 -6.19 -14.39
C SER A 24 2.33 -4.93 -14.89
N ASN A 25 2.60 -4.83 -16.20
CA ASN A 25 3.07 -3.58 -16.82
C ASN A 25 2.28 -3.23 -18.09
N LEU A 26 1.00 -3.59 -18.13
CA LEU A 26 0.09 -3.17 -19.21
C LEU A 26 -1.26 -2.74 -18.64
N GLN A 27 -1.67 -1.54 -19.06
CA GLN A 27 -3.03 -1.01 -19.06
C GLN A 27 -3.53 -0.40 -17.73
N MET A 28 -3.27 0.91 -17.54
CA MET A 28 -4.30 1.76 -16.93
C MET A 28 -5.46 1.78 -17.93
N SER A 29 -6.49 1.04 -17.59
CA SER A 29 -7.73 0.90 -18.35
C SER A 29 -8.36 2.27 -18.64
N ASN A 30 -8.50 2.60 -19.92
CA ASN A 30 -9.36 3.69 -20.40
C ASN A 30 -10.82 3.27 -20.24
N LEU A 31 -11.27 3.11 -19.00
CA LEU A 31 -12.70 3.06 -18.68
C LEU A 31 -13.23 4.49 -18.83
N PRO A 32 -14.49 4.70 -19.27
CA PRO A 32 -15.13 6.00 -19.20
C PRO A 32 -15.33 6.35 -17.72
N LEU A 33 -14.25 6.84 -17.10
CA LEU A 33 -14.24 7.44 -15.78
C LEU A 33 -15.24 8.59 -15.86
N TYR A 34 -16.35 8.47 -15.15
CA TYR A 34 -17.23 9.60 -14.89
C TYR A 34 -16.34 10.76 -14.41
N ARG A 35 -16.14 11.73 -15.30
CA ARG A 35 -15.26 12.86 -15.05
C ARG A 35 -16.14 13.88 -14.35
N ASP A 36 -15.98 13.95 -13.04
CA ASP A 36 -16.71 14.90 -12.23
C ASP A 36 -16.39 16.32 -12.76
N PRO A 37 -17.39 17.09 -13.20
CA PRO A 37 -17.14 18.40 -13.80
C PRO A 37 -16.54 19.40 -12.80
N TRP A 38 -16.62 19.07 -11.50
CA TRP A 38 -16.07 19.83 -10.39
C TRP A 38 -14.65 19.38 -9.99
N ALA A 39 -14.06 18.33 -10.59
CA ALA A 39 -12.70 17.88 -10.26
C ALA A 39 -11.66 18.98 -10.44
N LYS A 40 -11.83 19.81 -11.48
CA LYS A 40 -10.95 20.95 -11.74
C LYS A 40 -11.09 22.03 -10.67
N LEU A 41 -12.25 22.14 -10.06
CA LEU A 41 -12.54 23.08 -8.99
C LEU A 41 -12.08 22.53 -7.65
N ASP A 42 -12.22 21.25 -7.35
CA ASP A 42 -11.63 20.67 -6.13
C ASP A 42 -10.11 20.43 -6.22
N ALA A 43 -9.51 20.66 -7.39
CA ALA A 43 -8.06 20.56 -7.58
C ALA A 43 -7.28 21.57 -6.71
N TRP A 44 -7.81 22.77 -6.44
CA TRP A 44 -7.13 23.74 -5.56
C TRP A 44 -7.10 23.26 -4.10
N ARG A 45 -8.07 22.45 -3.67
CA ARG A 45 -8.09 21.84 -2.33
C ARG A 45 -7.17 20.64 -2.23
N LYS A 46 -7.05 19.89 -3.32
CA LYS A 46 -6.15 18.73 -3.46
C LYS A 46 -4.74 19.21 -3.83
N SER A 47 -4.11 19.96 -2.93
CA SER A 47 -2.73 20.40 -3.12
C SER A 47 -1.75 19.24 -2.88
N PRO A 48 -0.59 19.21 -3.57
CA PRO A 48 0.46 18.21 -3.33
C PRO A 48 1.05 18.31 -1.92
N VAL A 49 0.90 19.46 -1.25
CA VAL A 49 1.35 19.71 0.12
C VAL A 49 0.54 18.90 1.13
N PHE A 50 -0.75 18.66 0.87
CA PHE A 50 -1.64 17.92 1.77
C PHE A 50 -1.83 16.45 1.38
N GLN A 51 -0.93 15.88 0.58
CA GLN A 51 -0.97 14.45 0.28
C GLN A 51 -0.77 13.63 1.55
N LYS A 52 -1.61 12.60 1.74
CA LYS A 52 -1.54 11.70 2.91
C LYS A 52 -0.15 11.11 3.11
N THR A 53 0.55 10.81 2.01
CA THR A 53 1.91 10.29 2.02
C THR A 53 2.90 11.33 2.54
N THR A 54 2.81 12.59 2.08
CA THR A 54 3.64 13.70 2.56
C THR A 54 3.42 13.95 4.04
N VAL A 55 2.17 14.02 4.50
CA VAL A 55 1.84 14.16 5.93
C VAL A 55 2.48 13.02 6.74
N LEU A 56 2.34 11.76 6.32
CA LEU A 56 2.95 10.61 7.02
C LEU A 56 4.48 10.68 7.10
N ARG A 57 5.16 11.17 6.06
CA ARG A 57 6.62 11.35 6.06
C ARG A 57 7.05 12.51 6.95
N ASN A 58 6.25 13.57 7.02
CA ASN A 58 6.54 14.74 7.86
C ASN A 58 6.16 14.55 9.33
N LEU A 59 5.30 13.59 9.66
CA LEU A 59 4.93 13.27 11.05
C LEU A 59 6.08 12.68 11.87
N PHE A 60 7.03 12.00 11.23
CA PHE A 60 8.19 11.41 11.91
C PHE A 60 9.50 11.97 11.36
N PRO A 61 9.84 13.23 11.72
CA PRO A 61 11.12 13.80 11.35
C PRO A 61 12.23 12.93 11.98
N GLY A 62 13.00 12.25 11.13
CA GLY A 62 14.13 11.43 11.58
C GLY A 62 13.87 9.93 11.78
N PHE A 63 12.70 9.39 11.39
CA PHE A 63 12.44 7.93 11.46
C PHE A 63 13.52 7.10 10.76
N GLY A 64 13.98 7.55 9.59
CA GLY A 64 15.04 6.86 8.84
C GLY A 64 16.37 6.79 9.60
N ILE A 65 16.76 7.87 10.28
CA ILE A 65 18.01 7.91 11.05
C ILE A 65 17.87 7.09 12.34
N ALA A 66 16.72 7.15 12.99
CA ALA A 66 16.45 6.36 14.20
C ALA A 66 16.56 4.85 13.92
N VAL A 67 15.98 4.37 12.82
CA VAL A 67 16.07 2.96 12.41
C VAL A 67 17.53 2.57 12.15
N VAL A 68 18.25 3.37 11.36
CA VAL A 68 19.66 3.10 11.03
C VAL A 68 20.55 3.06 12.27
N ALA A 69 20.39 4.03 13.17
CA ALA A 69 21.15 4.10 14.41
C ALA A 69 20.86 2.89 15.32
N PHE A 70 19.59 2.51 15.48
CA PHE A 70 19.19 1.36 16.27
C PHE A 70 19.82 0.06 15.73
N THR A 71 19.70 -0.17 14.42
CA THR A 71 20.29 -1.36 13.79
C THR A 71 21.80 -1.38 13.92
N ALA A 72 22.48 -0.25 13.70
CA ALA A 72 23.94 -0.20 13.75
C ALA A 72 24.47 -0.53 15.15
N LEU A 73 23.79 -0.05 16.20
CA LEU A 73 24.14 -0.38 17.58
C LEU A 73 23.87 -1.85 17.89
N GLU A 74 22.71 -2.38 17.49
CA GLU A 74 22.39 -3.80 17.69
C GLU A 74 23.39 -4.72 16.96
N TYR A 75 23.76 -4.41 15.72
CA TYR A 75 24.76 -5.17 14.96
C TYR A 75 26.17 -5.04 15.55
N HIS A 76 26.53 -3.87 16.08
CA HIS A 76 27.82 -3.67 16.73
C HIS A 76 27.97 -4.54 17.99
N GLU A 77 26.91 -4.68 18.78
CA GLU A 77 26.90 -5.52 19.98
C GLU A 77 26.83 -7.03 19.68
N HIS A 78 26.55 -7.43 18.43
CA HIS A 78 26.33 -8.82 18.04
C HIS A 78 27.53 -9.45 17.28
N ILE A 79 28.70 -8.78 17.32
CA ILE A 79 30.03 -9.19 16.79
C ILE A 79 30.98 -9.43 17.97
#